data_AF-A0A0P4R707-F1
#
_entry.id   AF-A0A0P4R707-F1
#
_cell.length_a   1.000
_cell.length_b   1.000
_cell.length_c   1.000
_cell.angle_alpha   90.00
_cell.angle_beta   90.00
_cell.angle_gamma   90.00
#
_symmetry.space_group_name_H-M   'P 1'
#
loop_
_entity.id
_entity.type
_entity.pdbx_description
1 polymer ?
#
loop_
_entity_poly.entity_id
_entity_poly.type
_entity_poly.pdbx_seq_one_letter_code
_entity_poly.pdbx_strand_id
1 'polypeptide(L)'
;MNPVDPCPLADRQVCLATRDLARAVLRRLCVTAAGIEPRIKTIIATQTDTPGEYALWRLHGDDGRLLLQFDLLKEPGAAWDNLTGDVSLLGRLANLRTHRPGYFYVHPLPDPRDIAIPLPSNPRGLAPRTIGPLR
;
A
#
# COMPACT_ATOMS: atom_id res chain seq x y z
N MET A 1 -24.25 17.99 -2.12
CA MET A 1 -22.92 18.51 -1.76
C MET A 1 -21.91 17.88 -2.71
N ASN A 2 -21.25 18.66 -3.56
CA ASN A 2 -20.13 18.14 -4.34
C ASN A 2 -19.00 17.80 -3.36
N PRO A 3 -18.30 16.65 -3.52
CA PRO A 3 -17.10 16.39 -2.74
C PRO A 3 -16.13 17.53 -3.00
N VAL A 4 -15.80 18.28 -1.93
CA VAL A 4 -14.82 19.36 -1.97
C VAL A 4 -13.50 18.73 -2.43
N ASP A 5 -13.03 19.10 -3.62
CA ASP A 5 -11.75 18.64 -4.16
C ASP A 5 -10.66 19.10 -3.16
N PRO A 6 -9.98 18.19 -2.45
CA PRO A 6 -9.07 18.53 -1.37
C PRO A 6 -7.75 19.15 -1.86
N CYS A 7 -7.59 19.35 -3.17
CA CYS A 7 -6.41 19.93 -3.79
C CYS A 7 -6.64 21.36 -4.29
N PRO A 8 -5.86 22.35 -3.83
CA PRO A 8 -5.71 23.63 -4.53
C PRO A 8 -5.32 23.41 -6.01
N LEU A 9 -5.71 24.34 -6.91
CA LEU A 9 -5.52 24.17 -8.35
C LEU A 9 -4.06 23.96 -8.79
N ALA A 10 -3.10 24.65 -8.16
CA ALA A 10 -1.66 24.46 -8.40
C ALA A 10 -1.17 23.08 -7.93
N ASP A 11 -1.76 22.56 -6.85
CA ASP A 11 -1.49 21.21 -6.38
C ASP A 11 -2.14 20.16 -7.26
N ARG A 12 -3.22 20.46 -8.00
CA ARG A 12 -4.03 19.48 -8.72
C ARG A 12 -3.24 18.64 -9.73
N GLN A 13 -2.33 19.25 -10.49
CA GLN A 13 -1.46 18.50 -11.42
C GLN A 13 -0.54 17.56 -10.66
N VAL A 14 0.04 18.03 -9.55
CA VAL A 14 0.86 17.20 -8.65
C VAL A 14 0.00 16.10 -8.01
N CYS A 15 -1.25 16.37 -7.61
CA CYS A 15 -2.17 15.39 -7.04
C CYS A 15 -2.46 14.27 -8.04
N LEU A 16 -2.72 14.65 -9.30
CA LEU A 16 -2.97 13.71 -10.38
C LEU A 16 -1.73 12.87 -10.67
N ALA A 17 -0.55 13.49 -10.80
CA ALA A 17 0.71 12.78 -11.02
C ALA A 17 1.03 11.81 -9.86
N THR A 18 0.89 12.26 -8.61
CA THR A 18 1.06 11.42 -7.41
C THR A 18 0.07 10.26 -7.41
N ARG A 19 -1.20 10.50 -7.77
CA ARG A 19 -2.22 9.45 -7.83
C ARG A 19 -1.95 8.43 -8.93
N ASP A 20 -1.54 8.89 -10.10
CA ASP A 20 -1.27 8.01 -11.24
C ASP A 20 0.01 7.20 -11.00
N LEU A 21 1.02 7.79 -10.36
CA LEU A 21 2.18 7.07 -9.83
C LEU A 21 1.76 6.02 -8.78
N ALA A 22 0.94 6.40 -7.78
CA ALA A 22 0.45 5.47 -6.76
C ALA A 22 -0.32 4.29 -7.39
N ARG A 23 -1.12 4.53 -8.43
CA ARG A 23 -1.80 3.47 -9.19
C ARG A 23 -0.82 2.56 -9.93
N ALA A 24 0.20 3.12 -10.57
CA ALA A 24 1.22 2.34 -11.26
C ALA A 24 2.00 1.44 -10.27
N VAL A 25 2.38 2.00 -9.12
CA VAL A 25 3.04 1.25 -8.02
C VAL A 25 2.11 0.17 -7.49
N LEU A 26 0.83 0.45 -7.25
CA LEU A 26 -0.13 -0.56 -6.78
C LEU A 26 -0.31 -1.70 -7.78
N ARG A 27 -0.31 -1.41 -9.09
CA ARG A 27 -0.34 -2.45 -10.13
C ARG A 27 0.90 -3.33 -10.08
N ARG A 28 2.09 -2.73 -9.92
CA ARG A 28 3.34 -3.46 -9.79
C ARG A 28 3.33 -4.34 -8.54
N LEU A 29 2.93 -3.80 -7.39
CA LEU A 29 2.72 -4.56 -6.14
C LEU A 29 1.80 -5.76 -6.35
N CYS A 30 0.66 -5.56 -7.03
CA CYS A 30 -0.28 -6.64 -7.30
C CYS A 30 0.33 -7.76 -8.15
N VAL A 31 1.10 -7.41 -9.18
CA VAL A 31 1.78 -8.41 -10.04
C VAL A 31 2.87 -9.14 -9.27
N THR A 32 3.72 -8.41 -8.54
CA THR A 32 4.80 -8.99 -7.74
C THR A 32 4.26 -9.92 -6.66
N ALA A 33 3.23 -9.47 -5.91
CA ALA A 33 2.60 -10.28 -4.88
C ALA A 33 1.94 -11.54 -5.45
N ALA A 34 1.24 -11.43 -6.59
CA ALA A 34 0.63 -12.59 -7.24
C ALA A 34 1.67 -13.60 -7.76
N GLY A 35 2.87 -13.14 -8.13
CA GLY A 35 4.00 -14.00 -8.49
C GLY A 35 4.59 -14.77 -7.32
N ILE A 36 4.39 -14.30 -6.07
CA ILE A 36 4.80 -15.01 -4.85
C ILE A 36 3.69 -15.96 -4.39
N GLU A 37 2.48 -15.44 -4.18
CA GLU A 37 1.30 -16.21 -3.78
C GLU A 37 0.02 -15.47 -4.26
N PRO A 38 -0.76 -16.04 -5.19
CA PRO A 38 -1.92 -15.36 -5.81
C PRO A 38 -3.04 -15.02 -4.83
N ARG A 39 -3.12 -15.70 -3.69
CA ARG A 39 -4.10 -15.41 -2.63
C ARG A 39 -3.77 -14.16 -1.83
N ILE A 40 -2.57 -13.59 -1.94
CA ILE A 40 -2.25 -12.32 -1.28
C ILE A 40 -3.18 -11.22 -1.79
N LYS A 41 -3.82 -10.51 -0.85
CA LYS A 41 -4.78 -9.43 -1.11
C LYS A 41 -4.57 -8.22 -0.20
N THR A 42 -3.83 -8.35 0.89
CA THR A 42 -3.44 -7.22 1.73
C THR A 42 -1.98 -7.34 2.13
N ILE A 43 -1.25 -6.23 2.02
CA ILE A 43 0.14 -6.12 2.47
C ILE A 43 0.16 -5.28 3.74
N ILE A 44 0.83 -5.75 4.80
CA ILE A 44 1.07 -4.97 6.02
C ILE A 44 2.55 -4.63 6.10
N ALA A 45 2.83 -3.36 6.32
CA ALA A 45 4.17 -2.85 6.52
C ALA A 45 4.23 -1.85 7.67
N THR A 46 5.41 -1.76 8.26
CA THR A 46 5.66 -0.91 9.43
C THR A 46 6.74 0.08 9.07
N GLN A 47 6.52 1.34 9.41
CA GLN A 47 7.52 2.37 9.23
C GLN A 47 8.76 2.04 10.06
N THR A 48 9.94 2.11 9.43
CA THR A 48 11.23 1.94 10.13
C THR A 48 11.61 3.22 10.87
N ASP A 49 12.76 3.22 11.54
CA ASP A 49 13.29 4.43 12.18
C ASP A 49 13.67 5.51 11.15
N THR A 50 13.88 5.14 9.88
CA THR A 50 14.09 6.09 8.80
C THR A 50 12.75 6.66 8.32
N PRO A 51 12.54 7.99 8.36
CA PRO A 51 11.29 8.58 7.90
C PRO A 51 10.98 8.24 6.43
N GLY A 52 9.79 7.68 6.19
CA GLY A 52 9.35 7.30 4.84
C GLY A 52 9.89 5.97 4.32
N GLU A 53 10.60 5.19 5.15
CA GLU A 53 10.90 3.80 4.83
C GLU A 53 9.94 2.87 5.57
N TYR A 54 9.49 1.83 4.87
CA TYR A 54 8.58 0.84 5.41
C TYR A 54 9.18 -0.55 5.21
N ALA A 55 9.26 -1.31 6.30
CA ALA A 55 9.63 -2.71 6.26
C ALA A 55 8.38 -3.56 6.02
N LEU A 56 8.47 -4.47 5.06
CA LEU A 56 7.42 -5.46 4.79
C LEU A 56 7.46 -6.56 5.85
N TRP A 57 6.37 -6.74 6.59
CA TRP A 57 6.29 -7.75 7.65
C TRP A 57 5.37 -8.91 7.31
N ARG A 58 4.16 -8.62 6.81
CA ARG A 58 3.10 -9.64 6.67
C ARG A 58 2.32 -9.47 5.39
N LEU A 59 1.95 -10.59 4.78
CA LEU A 59 1.12 -10.69 3.60
C LEU A 59 -0.12 -11.52 3.93
N HIS A 60 -1.30 -10.96 3.68
CA HIS A 60 -2.59 -11.52 4.08
C HIS A 60 -3.47 -11.83 2.87
N GLY A 61 -4.35 -12.82 3.04
CA GLY A 61 -5.44 -13.15 2.12
C GLY A 61 -6.56 -12.10 2.11
N ASP A 62 -7.58 -12.32 1.28
CA ASP A 62 -8.80 -11.50 1.28
C ASP A 62 -9.65 -11.71 2.54
N ASP A 63 -9.56 -12.90 3.13
CA ASP A 63 -10.18 -13.27 4.40
C ASP A 63 -9.43 -12.74 5.63
N GLY A 64 -8.36 -11.97 5.43
CA GLY A 64 -7.52 -11.42 6.50
C GLY A 64 -6.55 -12.41 7.13
N ARG A 65 -6.52 -13.68 6.69
CA ARG A 65 -5.57 -14.67 7.22
C ARG A 65 -4.15 -14.33 6.80
N LEU A 66 -3.20 -14.49 7.73
CA LEU A 66 -1.78 -14.41 7.43
C LEU A 66 -1.41 -15.57 6.48
N LEU A 67 -0.88 -15.23 5.31
CA LEU A 67 -0.40 -16.22 4.34
C LEU A 67 1.11 -16.37 4.43
N LEU A 68 1.82 -15.25 4.49
CA LEU A 68 3.28 -15.20 4.52
C LEU A 68 3.74 -14.10 5.48
N GLN A 69 4.84 -14.37 6.17
CA GLN A 69 5.52 -13.42 7.03
C GLN A 69 7.00 -13.37 6.64
N PHE A 70 7.61 -12.19 6.69
CA PHE A 70 9.05 -12.07 6.50
C PHE A 70 9.79 -12.80 7.62
N ASP A 71 10.75 -13.63 7.25
CA ASP A 71 11.68 -14.26 8.18
C ASP A 71 13.03 -13.55 8.09
N LEU A 72 13.38 -12.80 9.15
CA LEU A 72 14.61 -12.02 9.24
C LEU A 72 15.89 -12.87 9.13
N LEU A 73 15.79 -14.19 9.35
CA LEU A 73 16.91 -15.11 9.27
C LEU A 73 17.10 -15.70 7.87
N LYS A 74 16.19 -15.43 6.94
CA LYS A 74 16.29 -15.86 5.54
C LYS A 74 16.61 -14.68 4.66
N GLU A 75 17.48 -14.87 3.68
CA GLU A 75 17.71 -13.85 2.67
C GLU A 75 16.39 -13.53 1.95
N PRO A 76 15.93 -12.26 1.98
CA PRO A 76 14.81 -11.85 1.15
C PRO A 76 15.19 -12.07 -0.31
N GLY A 77 14.41 -12.88 -1.03
CA GLY A 77 14.56 -12.98 -2.47
C GLY A 77 14.20 -11.64 -3.14
N ALA A 78 14.65 -11.43 -4.38
CA ALA A 78 14.45 -10.18 -5.12
C ALA A 78 12.98 -9.72 -5.21
N ALA A 79 12.01 -10.64 -5.15
CA ALA A 79 10.59 -10.29 -5.11
C ALA A 79 10.20 -9.55 -3.80
N TRP A 80 10.79 -9.92 -2.67
CA TRP A 80 10.55 -9.28 -1.36
C TRP A 80 11.15 -7.88 -1.30
N ASP A 81 12.35 -7.69 -1.85
CA ASP A 81 13.00 -6.38 -1.96
C ASP A 81 12.17 -5.43 -2.83
N ASN A 82 11.71 -5.93 -3.98
CA ASN A 82 10.83 -5.17 -4.87
C ASN A 82 9.52 -4.78 -4.17
N LEU A 83 8.89 -5.69 -3.42
CA LEU A 83 7.70 -5.35 -2.63
C LEU A 83 8.00 -4.29 -1.58
N THR A 84 9.12 -4.42 -0.87
CA THR A 84 9.52 -3.49 0.20
C THR A 84 9.76 -2.08 -0.35
N GLY A 85 10.44 -1.97 -1.50
CA GLY A 85 10.67 -0.70 -2.19
C GLY A 85 9.37 -0.04 -2.66
N ASP A 86 8.46 -0.83 -3.23
CA ASP A 86 7.15 -0.37 -3.71
C ASP A 86 6.26 0.11 -2.58
N VAL A 87 6.21 -0.65 -1.48
CA VAL A 87 5.48 -0.29 -0.27
C VAL A 87 6.02 1.00 0.32
N SER A 88 7.35 1.13 0.43
CA SER A 88 8.00 2.35 0.92
C SER A 88 7.68 3.56 0.03
N LEU A 89 7.64 3.39 -1.29
CA LEU A 89 7.22 4.44 -2.21
C LEU A 89 5.75 4.81 -1.99
N LEU A 90 4.85 3.84 -1.88
CA LEU A 90 3.42 4.08 -1.67
C LEU A 90 3.15 4.77 -0.32
N GLY A 91 3.84 4.34 0.75
CA GLY A 91 3.79 4.98 2.07
C GLY A 91 4.28 6.43 2.03
N ARG A 92 5.38 6.72 1.31
CA ARG A 92 5.85 8.11 1.11
C ARG A 92 4.85 8.96 0.36
N LEU A 93 4.26 8.45 -0.72
CA LEU A 93 3.25 9.18 -1.50
C LEU A 93 2.01 9.50 -0.65
N ALA A 94 1.62 8.59 0.25
CA ALA A 94 0.55 8.82 1.21
C ALA A 94 0.95 9.86 2.27
N ASN A 95 2.15 9.77 2.85
CA ASN A 95 2.62 10.71 3.87
C ASN A 95 2.82 12.14 3.34
N LEU A 96 3.26 12.30 2.09
CA LEU A 96 3.40 13.62 1.42
C LEU A 96 2.07 14.39 1.32
N ARG A 97 0.96 13.70 1.54
CA ARG A 97 -0.38 14.16 1.25
C ARG A 97 -1.27 13.73 2.42
N THR A 98 -1.35 14.55 3.46
CA THR A 98 -2.24 14.39 4.64
C THR A 98 -3.73 14.43 4.26
N HIS A 99 -4.15 13.63 3.28
CA HIS A 99 -5.48 13.62 2.72
C HIS A 99 -6.43 12.74 3.53
N ARG A 100 -7.71 13.07 3.40
CA ARG A 100 -8.81 12.30 4.00
C ARG A 100 -8.81 10.85 3.48
N PRO A 101 -9.32 9.91 4.29
CA PRO A 101 -9.54 8.52 3.88
C PRO A 101 -10.26 8.43 2.52
N GLY A 102 -9.79 7.55 1.64
CA GLY A 102 -10.40 7.30 0.32
C GLY A 102 -9.63 7.87 -0.89
N TYR A 103 -8.59 8.69 -0.67
CA TYR A 103 -7.71 9.16 -1.77
C TYR A 103 -6.54 8.22 -2.08
N PHE A 104 -6.13 7.38 -1.11
CA PHE A 104 -4.93 6.54 -1.22
C PHE A 104 -5.22 5.09 -0.86
N TYR A 105 -4.42 4.19 -1.43
CA TYR A 105 -4.50 2.72 -1.26
C TYR A 105 -3.72 2.25 -0.03
N VAL A 106 -3.60 3.12 0.99
CA VAL A 106 -2.85 2.88 2.22
C VAL A 106 -3.77 3.24 3.37
N HIS A 107 -3.89 2.35 4.35
CA HIS A 107 -4.77 2.50 5.49
C HIS A 107 -3.95 2.39 6.78
N PRO A 108 -4.02 3.38 7.68
CA PRO A 108 -3.34 3.27 8.96
C PRO A 108 -3.97 2.15 9.80
N LEU A 109 -3.13 1.48 10.60
CA LEU A 109 -3.52 0.45 11.57
C LEU A 109 -3.45 1.01 13.00
N PRO A 110 -3.81 0.22 14.05
CA PRO A 110 -3.77 0.70 15.42
C PRO A 110 -2.39 1.18 15.89
N ASP A 111 -1.28 0.56 15.45
CA ASP A 111 0.05 1.17 15.58
C ASP A 111 0.18 2.26 14.50
N PRO A 112 0.49 3.52 14.86
CA PRO A 112 0.59 4.62 13.91
C PRO A 112 1.71 4.45 12.87
N ARG A 113 2.68 3.55 13.11
CA ARG A 113 3.73 3.20 12.14
C ARG A 113 3.26 2.15 11.15
N ASP A 114 2.20 1.42 11.49
CA ASP A 114 1.70 0.32 10.68
C ASP A 114 0.70 0.82 9.64
N ILE A 115 0.89 0.32 8.42
CA ILE A 115 0.01 0.58 7.29
C ILE A 115 -0.41 -0.73 6.65
N ALA A 116 -1.64 -0.75 6.15
CA ALA A 116 -2.17 -1.82 5.32
C ALA A 116 -2.50 -1.32 3.91
N ILE A 117 -2.12 -2.12 2.92
CA ILE A 117 -2.24 -1.81 1.50
C ILE A 117 -3.11 -2.91 0.86
N PRO A 118 -4.40 -2.66 0.61
CA PRO A 118 -5.25 -3.61 -0.07
C PRO A 118 -4.90 -3.66 -1.56
N LEU A 119 -4.65 -4.87 -2.05
CA LEU A 119 -4.34 -5.13 -3.45
C LEU A 119 -5.65 -5.33 -4.24
N PRO A 120 -5.78 -4.71 -5.42
CA PRO A 120 -6.91 -4.95 -6.30
C PRO A 120 -7.10 -6.40 -6.68
N SER A 121 -8.34 -6.87 -6.67
CA SER A 121 -8.72 -8.04 -7.46
C SER A 121 -8.61 -7.77 -8.97
N ASN A 122 -8.75 -6.51 -9.39
CA ASN A 122 -8.57 -6.07 -10.77
C ASN A 122 -7.58 -4.89 -10.86
N PRO A 123 -6.39 -5.06 -11.45
CA PRO A 123 -5.40 -3.98 -11.57
C PRO A 123 -5.85 -2.84 -12.51
N ARG A 124 -6.90 -3.05 -13.33
CA ARG A 124 -7.41 -2.06 -14.30
C ARG A 124 -8.49 -1.12 -13.74
N GLY A 125 -9.05 -1.36 -12.55
CA GLY A 125 -10.04 -0.45 -11.98
C GLY A 125 -10.22 -0.67 -10.49
N LEU A 126 -10.18 0.40 -9.69
CA LEU A 126 -10.60 0.34 -8.29
C LEU A 126 -11.07 1.70 -7.77
N ALA A 127 -12.12 1.64 -6.96
CA ALA A 127 -12.14 2.38 -5.70
C ALA A 127 -11.47 1.51 -4.61
N PRO A 128 -10.78 2.11 -3.63
CA PRO A 128 -10.18 1.38 -2.51
C PRO A 128 -11.26 0.55 -1.79
N ARG A 129 -10.99 -0.74 -1.55
CA ARG A 129 -11.87 -1.58 -0.72
C ARG A 129 -11.60 -1.27 0.75
N THR A 130 -12.64 -1.35 1.57
CA THR A 130 -12.51 -1.44 3.01
C THR A 130 -11.68 -2.67 3.36
N ILE A 131 -10.61 -2.47 4.14
CA ILE A 131 -9.86 -3.58 4.72
C ILE A 131 -10.78 -4.25 5.74
N GLY A 132 -10.93 -5.57 5.66
CA GLY A 132 -11.62 -6.34 6.70
C GLY A 132 -10.93 -6.21 8.06
N PRO A 133 -11.51 -6.74 9.15
CA PRO A 133 -10.85 -6.70 10.44
C PRO A 133 -9.53 -7.48 10.38
N LEU A 134 -8.41 -6.76 10.43
CA LEU A 134 -7.09 -7.35 10.65
C LEU A 134 -7.00 -7.68 12.15
N ARG A 135 -6.98 -8.97 12.48
CA ARG A 135 -6.82 -9.48 13.84
C ARG A 135 -5.36 -9.75 14.17
#